data_AF-A0AAW1RHL1-F1
#
_entry.id   AF-A0AAW1RHL1-F1
#
_cell.length_a   1.000
_cell.length_b   1.000
_cell.length_c   1.000
_cell.angle_alpha   90.00
_cell.angle_beta   90.00
_cell.angle_gamma   90.00
#
_symmetry.space_group_name_H-M   'P 1'
#
loop_
_entity.id
_entity.type
_entity.pdbx_description
1 polymer ?
#
loop_
_entity_poly.entity_id
_entity_poly.type
_entity_poly.pdbx_seq_one_letter_code
_entity_poly.pdbx_strand_id
1 'polypeptide(L)'
;MLRQLCEQPVATAHQPEFLRAATAHSDAMRPRCIVIGQAETPLAAGQPSRELLPLYHLAQLFVRDAEIFVMTYEEAELCKLYHNGFNAAKISYFNQAARMSSAVAQVSGKPVSMVAIQSALPASCEGLWNSRYGTRSGLPFEGHCLPKDSQALAFLEDVLLGKNHARPEKSPAFFADVLAVNDCMAHKSVIQAEDFGDMPALNGFPSHNGRAAAKAGSTLISIAGLDLLKIHAD
;
A
#
# COMPACT_ATOMS: atom_id res chain seq x y z
N MET A 1 12.44 -16.62 -29.66
CA MET A 1 13.62 -16.00 -30.32
C MET A 1 14.94 -16.67 -29.89
N LEU A 2 15.30 -16.75 -28.60
CA LEU A 2 16.56 -17.40 -28.17
C LEU A 2 16.69 -18.90 -28.52
N ARG A 3 15.62 -19.69 -28.38
CA ARG A 3 15.61 -21.12 -28.79
C ARG A 3 15.82 -21.36 -30.30
N GLN A 4 15.63 -20.35 -31.15
CA GLN A 4 15.90 -20.47 -32.59
C GLN A 4 17.35 -20.11 -32.93
N LEU A 5 18.06 -19.43 -32.03
CA LEU A 5 19.46 -19.01 -32.20
C LEU A 5 20.44 -19.99 -31.53
N CYS A 6 19.97 -20.77 -30.56
CA CYS A 6 20.74 -21.79 -29.88
C CYS A 6 20.14 -23.16 -30.22
N GLU A 7 20.94 -24.08 -30.78
CA GLU A 7 20.53 -25.48 -31.02
C GLU A 7 20.31 -26.28 -29.71
N GLN A 8 20.24 -25.59 -28.57
CA GLN A 8 20.05 -26.17 -27.24
C GLN A 8 18.88 -25.51 -26.51
N PRO A 9 18.23 -26.24 -25.58
CA PRO A 9 17.17 -25.69 -24.74
C PRO A 9 17.71 -24.53 -23.89
N VAL A 10 17.13 -23.35 -24.05
CA VAL A 10 17.40 -22.19 -23.18
C VAL A 10 16.20 -21.95 -22.27
N ALA A 11 16.47 -21.80 -20.97
CA ALA A 11 15.52 -21.32 -19.98
C ALA A 11 15.78 -19.84 -19.71
N THR A 12 14.71 -19.07 -19.52
CA THR A 12 14.76 -17.64 -19.22
C THR A 12 14.18 -17.39 -17.83
N ALA A 13 14.66 -16.34 -17.19
CA ALA A 13 14.12 -15.83 -15.93
C ALA A 13 14.07 -14.31 -15.99
N HIS A 14 13.07 -13.72 -15.34
CA HIS A 14 12.99 -12.29 -15.11
C HIS A 14 13.29 -12.01 -13.65
N GLN A 15 14.28 -11.17 -13.36
CA GLN A 15 14.61 -10.79 -11.99
C GLN A 15 14.49 -9.26 -11.86
N PRO A 16 13.37 -8.75 -11.35
CA PRO A 16 13.22 -7.33 -11.11
C PRO A 16 14.28 -6.81 -10.14
N GLU A 17 14.76 -5.60 -10.35
CA GLU A 17 15.75 -4.96 -9.51
C GLU A 17 15.09 -4.09 -8.43
N PHE A 18 15.47 -4.23 -7.17
CA PHE A 18 14.95 -3.43 -6.04
C PHE A 18 15.99 -2.48 -5.44
N LEU A 19 17.08 -2.20 -6.17
CA LEU A 19 18.15 -1.32 -5.69
C LEU A 19 17.69 0.13 -5.59
N ARG A 20 18.21 0.84 -4.59
CA ARG A 20 18.03 2.29 -4.46
C ARG A 20 19.31 2.96 -4.95
N ALA A 21 19.18 4.00 -5.79
CA ALA A 21 20.33 4.65 -6.42
C ALA A 21 21.43 5.07 -5.41
N ALA A 22 21.04 5.57 -4.24
CA ALA A 22 21.96 6.01 -3.19
C ALA A 22 22.71 4.85 -2.49
N THR A 23 22.15 3.64 -2.50
CA THR A 23 22.66 2.48 -1.74
C THR A 23 22.82 1.23 -2.61
N ALA A 24 22.88 1.39 -3.94
CA ALA A 24 22.77 0.28 -4.90
C ALA A 24 23.79 -0.84 -4.63
N HIS A 25 25.04 -0.50 -4.34
CA HIS A 25 26.06 -1.49 -3.99
C HIS A 25 25.71 -2.28 -2.72
N SER A 26 25.31 -1.59 -1.65
CA SER A 26 24.90 -2.25 -0.39
C SER A 26 23.66 -3.11 -0.58
N ASP A 27 22.67 -2.61 -1.33
CA ASP A 27 21.42 -3.30 -1.61
C ASP A 27 21.67 -4.56 -2.48
N ALA A 28 22.67 -4.52 -3.38
CA ALA A 28 23.07 -5.68 -4.18
C ALA A 28 23.83 -6.73 -3.36
N MET A 29 24.68 -6.30 -2.43
CA MET A 29 25.44 -7.20 -1.56
C MET A 29 24.58 -7.82 -0.44
N ARG A 30 23.51 -7.14 -0.03
CA ARG A 30 22.60 -7.55 1.04
C ARG A 30 21.14 -7.23 0.66
N PRO A 31 20.58 -7.93 -0.33
CA PRO A 31 19.21 -7.68 -0.74
C PRO A 31 18.23 -8.05 0.37
N ARG A 32 17.09 -7.35 0.40
CA ARG A 32 15.99 -7.64 1.34
C ARG A 32 15.17 -8.86 0.90
N CYS A 33 15.08 -9.07 -0.41
CA CYS A 33 14.49 -10.24 -1.05
C CYS A 33 15.03 -10.35 -2.49
N ILE A 34 14.83 -11.51 -3.11
CA ILE A 34 14.96 -11.71 -4.56
C ILE A 34 13.61 -12.15 -5.10
N VAL A 35 13.21 -11.61 -6.25
CA VAL A 35 12.05 -12.09 -7.01
C VAL A 35 12.55 -12.70 -8.31
N ILE A 36 12.08 -13.90 -8.62
CA ILE A 36 12.39 -14.64 -9.85
C ILE A 36 11.06 -14.95 -10.55
N GLY A 37 10.81 -14.24 -11.64
CA GLY A 37 9.77 -14.55 -12.61
C GLY A 37 10.22 -15.64 -13.59
N GLN A 38 9.38 -16.62 -13.82
CA GLN A 38 9.62 -17.71 -14.77
C GLN A 38 8.35 -18.04 -15.57
N ALA A 39 8.47 -18.92 -16.57
CA ALA A 39 7.29 -19.43 -17.26
C ALA A 39 6.43 -20.26 -16.29
N GLU A 40 5.12 -20.25 -16.48
CA GLU A 40 4.20 -21.11 -15.73
C GLU A 40 4.66 -22.58 -15.83
N THR A 41 4.82 -23.22 -14.67
CA THR A 41 5.16 -24.63 -14.59
C THR A 41 4.07 -25.41 -13.89
N PRO A 42 3.82 -26.67 -14.27
CA PRO A 42 2.94 -27.57 -13.49
C PRO A 42 3.47 -27.89 -12.08
N LEU A 43 4.74 -27.57 -11.80
CA LEU A 43 5.32 -27.64 -10.45
C LEU A 43 4.67 -26.55 -9.59
N ALA A 44 4.36 -26.90 -8.33
CA ALA A 44 3.64 -26.06 -7.37
C ALA A 44 4.04 -24.57 -7.45
N ALA A 45 3.04 -23.69 -7.46
CA ALA A 45 3.24 -22.24 -7.38
C ALA A 45 4.27 -21.90 -6.28
N GLY A 46 5.28 -21.09 -6.62
CA GLY A 46 6.36 -20.75 -5.69
C GLY A 46 7.62 -21.61 -5.79
N GLN A 47 7.71 -22.59 -6.69
CA GLN A 47 8.92 -23.40 -6.88
C GLN A 47 9.67 -23.07 -8.19
N PRO A 48 11.01 -23.02 -8.19
CA PRO A 48 11.78 -22.85 -9.42
C PRO A 48 11.58 -24.04 -10.35
N SER A 49 11.47 -23.77 -11.65
CA SER A 49 11.52 -24.77 -12.70
C SER A 49 12.83 -25.56 -12.62
N ARG A 50 12.81 -26.80 -13.08
CA ARG A 50 13.98 -27.69 -13.04
C ARG A 50 15.20 -27.04 -13.69
N GLU A 51 14.97 -26.33 -14.79
CA GLU A 51 15.99 -25.63 -15.56
C GLU A 51 16.58 -24.41 -14.82
N LEU A 52 15.81 -23.79 -13.92
CA LEU A 52 16.25 -22.64 -13.11
C LEU A 52 16.77 -23.03 -11.72
N LEU A 53 16.69 -24.30 -11.31
CA LEU A 53 17.26 -24.77 -10.04
C LEU A 53 18.73 -24.35 -9.82
N PRO A 54 19.64 -24.41 -10.82
CA PRO A 54 21.01 -23.96 -10.62
C PRO A 54 21.10 -22.46 -10.29
N LEU A 55 20.31 -21.62 -10.96
CA LEU A 55 20.25 -20.18 -10.69
C LEU A 55 19.67 -19.91 -9.31
N TYR A 56 18.60 -20.61 -8.93
CA TYR A 56 17.99 -20.51 -7.62
C TYR A 56 18.96 -20.88 -6.49
N HIS A 57 19.64 -22.03 -6.61
CA HIS A 57 20.66 -22.45 -5.63
C HIS A 57 21.82 -21.45 -5.56
N LEU A 58 22.26 -20.93 -6.71
CA LEU A 58 23.29 -19.90 -6.75
C LEU A 58 22.85 -18.65 -5.97
N ALA A 59 21.63 -18.17 -6.21
CA ALA A 59 21.05 -17.05 -5.48
C ALA A 59 21.04 -17.32 -3.96
N GLN A 60 20.59 -18.50 -3.51
CA GLN A 60 20.59 -18.87 -2.09
C GLN A 60 21.99 -18.81 -1.45
N LEU A 61 23.06 -19.14 -2.19
CA LEU A 61 24.43 -19.05 -1.68
C LEU A 61 24.88 -17.59 -1.48
N PHE A 62 24.39 -16.67 -2.31
CA PHE A 62 24.72 -15.24 -2.22
C PHE A 62 23.84 -14.47 -1.25
N VAL A 63 22.60 -14.91 -1.02
CA VAL A 63 21.63 -14.22 -0.18
C VAL A 63 21.23 -15.00 1.07
N ARG A 64 22.18 -15.14 2.00
CA ARG A 64 21.97 -15.88 3.26
C ARG A 64 20.79 -15.40 4.11
N ASP A 65 20.47 -14.11 4.04
CA ASP A 65 19.46 -13.47 4.92
C ASP A 65 18.23 -12.97 4.15
N ALA A 66 18.09 -13.30 2.85
CA ALA A 66 17.00 -12.80 2.01
C ALA A 66 16.09 -13.94 1.56
N GLU A 67 14.79 -13.66 1.52
CA GLU A 67 13.81 -14.58 0.97
C GLU A 67 13.82 -14.52 -0.56
N ILE A 68 13.70 -15.68 -1.21
CA ILE A 68 13.58 -15.78 -2.67
C ILE A 68 12.14 -16.15 -3.01
N PHE A 69 11.47 -15.27 -3.73
CA PHE A 69 10.11 -15.48 -4.23
C PHE A 69 10.18 -15.93 -5.69
N VAL A 70 9.55 -17.07 -5.99
CA VAL A 70 9.40 -17.56 -7.36
C VAL A 70 7.96 -17.38 -7.78
N MET A 71 7.75 -16.79 -8.95
CA MET A 71 6.43 -16.43 -9.46
C MET A 71 6.43 -16.43 -11.00
N THR A 72 5.30 -16.16 -11.63
CA THR A 72 5.25 -16.00 -13.10
C THR A 72 5.98 -14.73 -13.54
N TYR A 73 6.22 -14.57 -14.85
CA TYR A 73 6.80 -13.34 -15.38
C TYR A 73 5.91 -12.13 -15.09
N GLU A 74 4.61 -12.29 -15.30
CA GLU A 74 3.59 -11.26 -15.12
C GLU A 74 3.48 -10.86 -13.65
N GLU A 75 3.51 -11.83 -12.72
CA GLU A 75 3.52 -11.58 -11.29
C GLU A 75 4.79 -10.82 -10.85
N ALA A 76 5.97 -11.19 -11.37
CA ALA A 76 7.23 -10.53 -11.04
C ALA A 76 7.27 -9.07 -11.53
N GLU A 77 6.78 -8.82 -12.74
CA GLU A 77 6.70 -7.48 -13.30
C GLU A 77 5.70 -6.60 -12.52
N LEU A 78 4.50 -7.12 -12.23
CA LEU A 78 3.51 -6.43 -11.41
C LEU A 78 4.00 -6.19 -9.98
N CYS A 79 4.69 -7.15 -9.38
CA CYS A 79 5.32 -6.98 -8.06
C CYS A 79 6.23 -5.75 -8.03
N LYS A 80 7.05 -5.56 -9.08
CA LYS A 80 7.93 -4.41 -9.19
C LYS A 80 7.16 -3.09 -9.36
N LEU A 81 6.12 -3.09 -10.19
CA LEU A 81 5.28 -1.91 -10.40
C LEU A 81 4.55 -1.52 -9.11
N TYR A 82 3.94 -2.48 -8.41
CA TYR A 82 3.24 -2.25 -7.14
C TYR A 82 4.19 -1.83 -6.03
N HIS A 83 5.40 -2.39 -5.95
CA HIS A 83 6.43 -1.94 -5.01
C HIS A 83 6.72 -0.44 -5.18
N ASN A 84 6.97 0.00 -6.42
CA ASN A 84 7.25 1.41 -6.69
C ASN A 84 6.01 2.28 -6.51
N GLY A 85 4.83 1.79 -6.90
CA GLY A 85 3.54 2.44 -6.70
C GLY A 85 3.23 2.69 -5.22
N PHE A 86 3.48 1.72 -4.35
CA PHE A 86 3.30 1.87 -2.90
C PHE A 86 4.25 2.93 -2.33
N ASN A 87 5.54 2.91 -2.72
CA ASN A 87 6.50 3.93 -2.30
C ASN A 87 6.05 5.33 -2.73
N ALA A 88 5.57 5.48 -3.98
CA ALA A 88 5.02 6.73 -4.49
C ALA A 88 3.76 7.19 -3.74
N ALA A 89 2.83 6.27 -3.45
CA ALA A 89 1.62 6.55 -2.69
C ALA A 89 1.96 6.99 -1.25
N LYS A 90 2.93 6.35 -0.59
CA LYS A 90 3.38 6.72 0.76
C LYS A 90 4.01 8.12 0.79
N ILE A 91 4.88 8.44 -0.16
CA ILE A 91 5.44 9.79 -0.30
C ILE A 91 4.31 10.81 -0.54
N SER A 92 3.37 10.48 -1.41
CA SER A 92 2.23 11.35 -1.75
C SER A 92 1.31 11.59 -0.55
N TYR A 93 1.04 10.55 0.27
CA TYR A 93 0.29 10.66 1.51
C TYR A 93 0.90 11.72 2.44
N PHE A 94 2.22 11.64 2.69
CA PHE A 94 2.89 12.59 3.57
C PHE A 94 2.94 14.00 2.98
N ASN A 95 3.11 14.13 1.66
CA ASN A 95 3.06 15.44 0.99
C ASN A 95 1.66 16.06 1.10
N GLN A 96 0.61 15.28 0.90
CA GLN A 96 -0.76 15.78 1.05
C GLN A 96 -1.08 16.12 2.51
N ALA A 97 -0.67 15.28 3.46
CA ALA A 97 -0.80 15.59 4.89
C ALA A 97 -0.09 16.91 5.26
N ALA A 98 1.08 17.19 4.68
CA ALA A 98 1.77 18.45 4.91
C ALA A 98 1.01 19.67 4.37
N ARG A 99 0.39 19.53 3.19
CA ARG A 99 -0.49 20.56 2.62
C ARG A 99 -1.70 20.80 3.52
N MET A 100 -2.31 19.73 4.02
CA MET A 100 -3.43 19.80 4.97
C MET A 100 -3.04 20.52 6.26
N SER A 101 -1.94 20.14 6.90
CA SER A 101 -1.48 20.79 8.12
C SER A 101 -1.15 22.26 7.93
N SER A 102 -0.59 22.63 6.77
CA SER A 102 -0.36 24.03 6.43
C SER A 102 -1.68 24.81 6.32
N ALA A 103 -2.69 24.24 5.66
CA ALA A 103 -4.00 24.86 5.55
C ALA A 103 -4.73 24.95 6.90
N VAL A 104 -4.63 23.92 7.75
CA VAL A 104 -5.14 23.95 9.12
C VAL A 104 -4.46 25.06 9.93
N ALA A 105 -3.14 25.21 9.82
CA ALA A 105 -2.41 26.26 10.53
C ALA A 105 -2.86 27.67 10.11
N GLN A 106 -3.08 27.87 8.80
CA GLN A 106 -3.59 29.13 8.25
C GLN A 106 -4.99 29.47 8.78
N VAL A 107 -5.90 28.51 8.73
CA VAL A 107 -7.31 28.72 9.11
C VAL A 107 -7.48 28.84 10.63
N SER A 108 -6.71 28.10 11.41
CA SER A 108 -6.77 28.16 12.89
C SER A 108 -5.96 29.30 13.51
N GLY A 109 -5.07 29.94 12.74
CA GLY A 109 -4.12 30.93 13.24
C GLY A 109 -3.09 30.35 14.24
N LYS A 110 -2.98 29.01 14.33
CA LYS A 110 -2.09 28.31 15.26
C LYS A 110 -1.03 27.51 14.50
N PRO A 111 0.22 27.45 14.98
CA PRO A 111 1.25 26.66 14.32
C PRO A 111 0.92 25.16 14.42
N VAL A 112 0.99 24.47 13.28
CA VAL A 112 0.91 23.01 13.19
C VAL A 112 2.26 22.48 12.73
N SER A 113 2.90 21.64 13.54
CA SER A 113 4.22 21.08 13.23
C SER A 113 4.11 19.72 12.55
N MET A 114 4.33 19.70 11.23
CA MET A 114 4.42 18.44 10.47
C MET A 114 5.56 17.54 10.95
N VAL A 115 6.66 18.13 11.41
CA VAL A 115 7.81 17.37 11.94
C VAL A 115 7.41 16.62 13.22
N ALA A 116 6.64 17.26 14.11
CA ALA A 116 6.14 16.61 15.31
C ALA A 116 5.19 15.45 14.96
N ILE A 117 4.28 15.67 14.00
CA ILE A 117 3.35 14.63 13.53
C ILE A 117 4.11 13.45 12.91
N GLN A 118 5.07 13.72 12.00
CA GLN A 118 5.87 12.70 11.34
C GLN A 118 6.77 11.91 12.29
N SER A 119 7.16 12.50 13.42
CA SER A 119 7.95 11.80 14.45
C SER A 119 7.11 10.80 15.24
N ALA A 120 5.82 11.06 15.43
CA ALA A 120 4.92 10.19 16.18
C ALA A 120 4.32 9.07 15.32
N LEU A 121 4.01 9.35 14.04
CA LEU A 121 3.30 8.42 13.16
C LEU A 121 3.94 7.02 13.04
N PRO A 122 5.26 6.85 12.89
CA PRO A 122 5.87 5.52 12.81
C PRO A 122 5.63 4.65 14.04
N ALA A 123 5.49 5.26 15.23
CA ALA A 123 5.23 4.54 16.47
C ALA A 123 3.74 4.28 16.71
N SER A 124 2.85 5.15 16.20
CA SER A 124 1.40 5.05 16.46
C SER A 124 0.60 4.39 15.33
N CYS A 125 1.09 4.42 14.08
CA CYS A 125 0.37 3.93 12.92
C CYS A 125 0.74 2.48 12.60
N GLU A 126 -0.20 1.55 12.79
CA GLU A 126 0.01 0.13 12.51
C GLU A 126 0.47 -0.14 11.08
N GLY A 127 -0.09 0.56 10.08
CA GLY A 127 0.36 0.45 8.68
C GLY A 127 1.81 0.88 8.42
N LEU A 128 2.50 1.51 9.39
CA LEU A 128 3.93 1.85 9.29
C LEU A 128 4.84 0.84 9.99
N TRP A 129 4.44 0.27 11.12
CA TRP A 129 5.27 -0.66 11.91
C TRP A 129 4.92 -2.13 11.70
N ASN A 130 3.68 -2.45 11.32
CA ASN A 130 3.23 -3.81 10.99
C ASN A 130 3.22 -3.98 9.46
N SER A 131 4.19 -4.72 8.93
CA SER A 131 4.30 -4.96 7.48
C SER A 131 3.17 -5.79 6.88
N ARG A 132 2.31 -6.41 7.71
CA ARG A 132 1.16 -7.22 7.26
C ARG A 132 -0.18 -6.47 7.38
N TYR A 133 -0.19 -5.29 7.99
CA TYR A 133 -1.43 -4.53 8.16
C TYR A 133 -1.94 -4.03 6.81
N GLY A 134 -3.21 -4.32 6.50
CA GLY A 134 -3.85 -3.85 5.26
C GLY A 134 -3.31 -4.48 3.97
N THR A 135 -2.52 -5.56 4.03
CA THR A 135 -1.95 -6.20 2.83
C THR A 135 -2.83 -7.28 2.22
N ARG A 136 -3.92 -7.67 2.89
CA ARG A 136 -4.94 -8.56 2.33
C ARG A 136 -5.86 -7.75 1.43
N SER A 137 -5.85 -7.99 0.13
CA SER A 137 -6.77 -7.34 -0.80
C SER A 137 -8.13 -8.04 -0.83
N GLY A 138 -9.08 -7.46 -1.56
CA GLY A 138 -10.43 -8.03 -1.71
C GLY A 138 -11.44 -7.55 -0.68
N LEU A 139 -11.02 -6.81 0.36
CA LEU A 139 -11.91 -6.34 1.42
C LEU A 139 -11.76 -4.83 1.63
N PRO A 140 -12.86 -4.09 1.85
CA PRO A 140 -12.79 -2.72 2.32
C PRO A 140 -12.25 -2.69 3.76
N PHE A 141 -11.67 -1.56 4.16
CA PHE A 141 -11.49 -1.27 5.58
C PHE A 141 -12.85 -1.00 6.23
N GLU A 142 -13.03 -1.51 7.45
CA GLU A 142 -14.27 -1.44 8.22
C GLU A 142 -14.01 -1.00 9.68
N GLY A 143 -15.04 -1.03 10.53
CA GLY A 143 -14.97 -0.61 11.93
C GLY A 143 -15.36 0.86 12.14
N HIS A 144 -15.15 1.37 13.35
CA HIS A 144 -15.60 2.72 13.72
C HIS A 144 -14.58 3.81 13.38
N CYS A 145 -13.28 3.56 13.58
CA CYS A 145 -12.26 4.60 13.47
C CYS A 145 -11.88 4.91 12.02
N LEU A 146 -11.55 3.90 11.21
CA LEU A 146 -11.03 4.12 9.85
C LEU A 146 -12.04 4.81 8.93
N PRO A 147 -13.32 4.37 8.83
CA PRO A 147 -14.29 5.07 7.99
C PRO A 147 -14.55 6.50 8.46
N LYS A 148 -14.78 6.69 9.75
CA LYS A 148 -15.05 8.00 10.36
C LYS A 148 -13.93 9.01 10.09
N ASP A 149 -12.68 8.63 10.40
CA ASP A 149 -11.55 9.56 10.31
C ASP A 149 -11.12 9.79 8.85
N SER A 150 -11.30 8.80 7.96
CA SER A 150 -11.06 8.98 6.52
C SER A 150 -12.10 9.91 5.88
N GLN A 151 -13.38 9.80 6.25
CA GLN A 151 -14.43 10.74 5.84
C GLN A 151 -14.15 12.16 6.32
N ALA A 152 -13.72 12.33 7.58
CA ALA A 152 -13.33 13.63 8.11
C ALA A 152 -12.14 14.22 7.34
N LEU A 153 -11.13 13.42 6.99
CA LEU A 153 -10.00 13.88 6.18
C LEU A 153 -10.40 14.31 4.77
N ALA A 154 -11.25 13.53 4.09
CA ALA A 154 -11.75 13.89 2.77
C ALA A 154 -12.59 15.19 2.80
N PHE A 155 -13.44 15.35 3.82
CA PHE A 155 -14.20 16.59 4.03
C PHE A 155 -13.29 17.79 4.29
N LEU A 156 -12.31 17.64 5.19
CA LEU A 156 -11.35 18.72 5.47
C LEU A 156 -10.52 19.05 4.23
N GLU A 157 -10.15 18.05 3.42
CA GLU A 157 -9.43 18.25 2.16
C GLU A 157 -10.25 19.12 1.20
N ASP A 158 -11.53 18.81 1.02
CA ASP A 158 -12.43 19.63 0.19
C ASP A 158 -12.60 21.05 0.74
N VAL A 159 -12.85 21.19 2.05
CA VAL A 159 -13.09 22.51 2.65
C VAL A 159 -11.84 23.39 2.64
N LEU A 160 -10.69 22.84 3.03
CA LEU A 160 -9.45 23.62 3.23
C LEU A 160 -8.67 23.80 1.93
N LEU A 161 -8.64 22.78 1.09
CA LEU A 161 -7.88 22.81 -0.16
C LEU A 161 -8.82 23.10 -1.35
N GLY A 162 -10.06 22.62 -1.36
CA GLY A 162 -11.00 22.81 -2.48
C GLY A 162 -11.52 24.24 -2.68
N LYS A 163 -11.62 25.07 -1.63
CA LYS A 163 -12.31 26.39 -1.71
C LYS A 163 -11.51 27.60 -2.21
N ASN A 164 -10.29 27.42 -2.72
CA ASN A 164 -9.53 28.54 -3.30
C ASN A 164 -9.91 28.80 -4.77
N HIS A 165 -10.69 29.88 -4.99
CA HIS A 165 -11.08 30.46 -6.29
C HIS A 165 -9.91 30.98 -7.14
N ALA A 166 -8.66 30.77 -6.69
CA ALA A 166 -7.42 31.22 -7.33
C ALA A 166 -6.43 30.07 -7.59
N ARG A 167 -6.92 28.83 -7.71
CA ARG A 167 -6.05 27.69 -8.06
C ARG A 167 -5.91 27.55 -9.59
N PRO A 168 -4.69 27.28 -10.10
CA PRO A 168 -4.54 26.64 -11.40
C PRO A 168 -5.21 25.26 -11.33
N GLU A 169 -5.78 24.79 -12.42
CA GLU A 169 -6.65 23.61 -12.45
C GLU A 169 -6.09 22.38 -11.72
N LYS A 170 -6.99 21.69 -10.98
CA LYS A 170 -6.87 20.37 -10.33
C LYS A 170 -5.81 20.21 -9.24
N SER A 171 -6.17 20.56 -8.00
CA SER A 171 -5.47 19.96 -6.85
C SER A 171 -5.88 18.50 -6.69
N PRO A 172 -4.94 17.60 -6.32
CA PRO A 172 -5.24 16.24 -5.92
C PRO A 172 -6.27 16.17 -4.79
N ALA A 173 -7.20 15.20 -4.88
CA ALA A 173 -8.20 14.84 -3.88
C ALA A 173 -7.85 13.48 -3.27
N PHE A 174 -6.63 13.38 -2.72
CA PHE A 174 -6.02 12.10 -2.35
C PHE A 174 -6.84 11.36 -1.29
N PHE A 175 -7.34 12.05 -0.27
CA PHE A 175 -8.11 11.40 0.79
C PHE A 175 -9.51 11.02 0.33
N ALA A 176 -10.11 11.79 -0.57
CA ALA A 176 -11.34 11.40 -1.26
C ALA A 176 -11.13 10.14 -2.12
N ASP A 177 -10.02 10.05 -2.84
CA ASP A 177 -9.70 8.88 -3.67
C ASP A 177 -9.49 7.61 -2.82
N VAL A 178 -8.93 7.73 -1.60
CA VAL A 178 -8.82 6.62 -0.65
C VAL A 178 -10.20 6.04 -0.29
N LEU A 179 -11.19 6.89 -0.03
CA LEU A 179 -12.57 6.46 0.22
C LEU A 179 -13.19 5.84 -1.04
N ALA A 180 -13.00 6.46 -2.21
CA ALA A 180 -13.55 5.95 -3.46
C ALA A 180 -13.04 4.54 -3.80
N VAL A 181 -11.76 4.26 -3.52
CA VAL A 181 -11.21 2.90 -3.65
C VAL A 181 -11.87 1.95 -2.67
N ASN A 182 -12.05 2.35 -1.41
CA ASN A 182 -12.71 1.53 -0.39
C ASN A 182 -14.16 1.19 -0.76
N ASP A 183 -14.93 2.18 -1.23
CA ASP A 183 -16.32 2.02 -1.64
C ASP A 183 -16.43 1.10 -2.86
N CYS A 184 -15.49 1.20 -3.80
CA CYS A 184 -15.41 0.25 -4.92
C CYS A 184 -15.26 -1.19 -4.45
N MET A 185 -14.51 -1.44 -3.37
CA MET A 185 -14.37 -2.79 -2.79
C MET A 185 -15.64 -3.27 -2.07
N ALA A 186 -16.42 -2.36 -1.48
CA ALA A 186 -17.71 -2.70 -0.87
C ALA A 186 -18.77 -3.09 -1.90
N HIS A 187 -18.67 -2.57 -3.13
CA HIS A 187 -19.68 -2.75 -4.18
C HIS A 187 -19.30 -3.75 -5.28
N LYS A 188 -18.07 -4.29 -5.30
CA LYS A 188 -17.59 -5.18 -6.36
C LYS A 188 -16.93 -6.44 -5.82
N SER A 189 -17.50 -7.59 -6.16
CA SER A 189 -16.92 -8.93 -6.03
C SER A 189 -15.89 -9.22 -7.14
N VAL A 190 -15.02 -8.26 -7.47
CA VAL A 190 -14.06 -8.42 -8.58
C VAL A 190 -12.92 -9.36 -8.20
N ILE A 191 -12.68 -9.57 -6.91
CA ILE A 191 -11.63 -10.47 -6.43
C ILE A 191 -12.28 -11.72 -5.87
N GLN A 192 -11.96 -12.88 -6.44
CA GLN A 192 -12.48 -14.16 -5.99
C GLN A 192 -11.65 -14.65 -4.80
N ALA A 193 -12.28 -15.35 -3.85
CA ALA A 193 -11.57 -15.91 -2.69
C ALA A 193 -10.43 -16.87 -3.11
N GLU A 194 -10.55 -17.42 -4.33
CA GLU A 194 -9.63 -18.32 -5.00
C GLU A 194 -8.29 -17.66 -5.36
N ASP A 195 -8.29 -16.35 -5.61
CA ASP A 195 -7.11 -15.57 -6.03
C ASP A 195 -6.05 -15.42 -4.92
N PHE A 196 -6.38 -15.84 -3.68
CA PHE A 196 -5.55 -15.60 -2.50
C PHE A 196 -4.88 -16.84 -1.90
N GLY A 197 -5.27 -18.04 -2.34
CA GLY A 197 -4.80 -19.31 -1.76
C GLY A 197 -4.92 -19.38 -0.23
N ASP A 198 -4.18 -20.32 0.39
CA ASP A 198 -4.04 -20.43 1.86
C ASP A 198 -3.07 -19.36 2.42
N MET A 199 -3.35 -18.07 2.17
CA MET A 199 -2.70 -17.00 2.91
C MET A 199 -2.98 -17.19 4.41
N PRO A 200 -1.95 -17.28 5.28
CA PRO A 200 -2.17 -17.51 6.69
C PRO A 200 -3.09 -16.45 7.28
N ALA A 201 -4.08 -16.89 8.06
CA ALA A 201 -5.00 -16.00 8.75
C ALA A 201 -4.20 -14.95 9.53
N LEU A 202 -4.29 -13.69 9.10
CA LEU A 202 -3.57 -12.60 9.72
C LEU A 202 -4.21 -12.33 11.09
N ASN A 203 -3.53 -12.77 12.16
CA ASN A 203 -3.88 -12.41 13.52
C ASN A 203 -4.00 -10.88 13.63
N GLY A 204 -5.19 -10.38 13.95
CA GLY A 204 -5.47 -8.93 14.08
C GLY A 204 -6.64 -8.43 13.23
N PHE A 205 -7.16 -9.21 12.29
CA PHE A 205 -8.43 -8.88 11.65
C PHE A 205 -9.62 -9.28 12.53
N PRO A 206 -10.68 -8.46 12.63
CA PRO A 206 -11.92 -8.91 13.23
C PRO A 206 -12.37 -10.18 12.50
N SER A 207 -12.57 -11.26 13.23
CA SER A 207 -13.28 -12.41 12.68
C SER A 207 -14.68 -11.95 12.29
N HIS A 208 -15.09 -12.23 11.06
CA HIS A 208 -16.46 -12.01 10.62
C HIS A 208 -17.39 -12.97 11.36
N ASN A 209 -17.75 -12.61 12.59
CA ASN A 209 -18.89 -13.16 13.30
C ASN A 209 -19.88 -12.03 13.58
N GLY A 210 -20.88 -11.95 12.72
CA GLY A 210 -22.19 -11.41 13.07
C GLY A 210 -22.33 -9.89 12.96
N ARG A 211 -23.37 -9.51 12.22
CA ARG A 211 -24.02 -8.19 12.29
C ARG A 211 -24.10 -7.71 13.74
N ALA A 212 -23.34 -6.66 14.06
CA ALA A 212 -23.65 -5.77 15.16
C ALA A 212 -23.52 -4.34 14.65
N ALA A 213 -24.65 -3.80 14.16
CA ALA A 213 -24.81 -2.37 14.00
C ALA A 213 -24.71 -1.73 15.40
N ALA A 214 -23.54 -1.19 15.74
CA ALA A 214 -23.35 -0.42 16.96
C ALA A 214 -23.50 1.07 16.62
N LYS A 215 -24.42 1.74 17.34
CA LYS A 215 -24.78 3.16 17.18
C LYS A 215 -23.56 4.09 17.16
N ALA A 216 -23.60 5.05 16.24
CA ALA A 216 -22.61 6.09 16.01
C ALA A 216 -22.29 6.90 17.28
N GLY A 217 -21.01 6.99 17.63
CA GLY A 217 -20.49 7.98 18.56
C GLY A 217 -19.93 9.17 17.78
N SER A 218 -20.54 10.34 17.91
CA SER A 218 -20.01 11.58 17.32
C SER A 218 -18.72 11.99 18.02
N THR A 219 -17.67 12.31 17.26
CA THR A 219 -16.48 13.00 17.78
C THR A 219 -16.40 14.37 17.14
N LEU A 220 -16.44 15.43 17.96
CA LEU A 220 -16.13 16.79 17.54
C LEU A 220 -14.62 16.92 17.35
N ILE A 221 -14.14 17.08 16.12
CA ILE A 221 -12.78 17.58 15.88
C ILE A 221 -12.85 19.11 16.07
N SER A 222 -12.69 19.56 17.32
CA SER A 222 -12.58 20.99 17.63
C SER A 222 -11.21 21.50 17.21
N ILE A 223 -11.10 21.99 15.97
CA ILE A 223 -9.93 22.78 15.55
C ILE A 223 -10.17 24.20 16.04
N ALA A 224 -9.67 24.50 17.23
CA ALA A 224 -9.33 25.85 17.70
C ALA A 224 -10.25 26.99 17.22
N GLY A 225 -11.54 26.96 17.58
CA GLY A 225 -12.45 28.11 17.43
C GLY A 225 -13.19 28.21 16.09
N LEU A 226 -13.12 27.21 15.22
CA LEU A 226 -14.03 27.05 14.10
C LEU A 226 -14.93 25.83 14.35
N ASP A 227 -16.17 26.08 14.77
CA ASP A 227 -17.25 25.08 14.80
C ASP A 227 -17.67 24.73 13.37
N LEU A 228 -16.78 24.06 12.63
CA LEU A 228 -17.11 23.49 11.32
C LEU A 228 -17.79 22.13 11.53
N LEU A 229 -19.08 22.23 11.85
CA LEU A 229 -20.18 21.30 11.55
C LEU A 229 -20.22 19.95 12.29
N LYS A 230 -21.34 19.76 13.00
CA LYS A 230 -21.91 18.45 13.33
C LYS A 230 -22.17 17.69 12.02
N ILE A 231 -21.42 16.61 11.78
CA ILE A 231 -21.77 15.64 10.75
C ILE A 231 -22.97 14.86 11.30
N HIS A 232 -24.18 15.19 10.84
CA HIS A 232 -25.35 14.34 11.03
C HIS A 232 -25.27 13.20 10.01
N ALA A 233 -25.16 11.98 10.50
CA ALA A 233 -25.46 10.79 9.72
C ALA A 233 -26.98 10.58 9.81
N ASP A 234 -27.68 10.75 8.68
CA ASP A 234 -29.02 10.20 8.48
C ASP A 234 -28.92 8.71 8.13
#